data_AF-A0A2V9IFY0-F1
#
_entry.id   AF-A0A2V9IFY0-F1
#
_cell.length_a   1.000
_cell.length_b   1.000
_cell.length_c   1.000
_cell.angle_alpha   90.00
_cell.angle_beta   90.00
_cell.angle_gamma   90.00
#
_symmetry.space_group_name_H-M   'P 1'
#
loop_
_entity.id
_entity.type
_entity.pdbx_description
1 polymer ?
#
loop_
_entity_poly.entity_id
_entity_poly.type
_entity_poly.pdbx_seq_one_letter_code
_entity_poly.pdbx_strand_id
1 'polypeptide(L)'
;MKTLHRIFFLAIVGLLICGLQAKGQTLPQFGHVVIVALENNGYSSVAGSSSMPYLNSLIAKYGLATNYNADTHPSIGNYFTWTTGQILTNDDSKTPSSFPVSQDNIAHEIELAGKTWKDYPEKTGTYYVRHDPLQYMTNINKTNLSNFTQFQTDLGNHALPNFSWITPNGCDDAHDCGLSTADSWLKTNIDPLVQSTYFQPGGDGLLIVSFDEDSSGARAASPRGQAAAVTSPPSSSAPILFRRVSSRKAAMSTRTC
;
A
#
# COMPACT_ATOMS: atom_id res chain seq x y z
N MET A 1 23.71 39.68 72.04
CA MET A 1 24.87 40.35 71.41
C MET A 1 25.09 39.79 70.01
N LYS A 2 24.99 40.67 69.01
CA LYS A 2 25.65 40.62 67.68
C LYS A 2 25.20 39.54 66.67
N THR A 3 24.16 39.92 65.92
CA THR A 3 24.10 39.99 64.44
C THR A 3 25.27 39.39 63.64
N LEU A 4 24.99 38.56 62.62
CA LEU A 4 25.30 38.85 61.21
C LEU A 4 24.82 37.73 60.24
N HIS A 5 23.82 38.09 59.43
CA HIS A 5 23.79 37.96 57.96
C HIS A 5 24.55 36.80 57.29
N ARG A 6 23.81 35.93 56.58
CA ARG A 6 24.03 35.72 55.14
C ARG A 6 22.84 35.03 54.47
N ILE A 7 22.34 35.76 53.49
CA ILE A 7 21.27 35.45 52.54
C ILE A 7 21.76 34.32 51.63
N PHE A 8 21.00 33.23 51.53
CA PHE A 8 21.05 32.34 50.38
C PHE A 8 19.65 32.30 49.76
N PHE A 9 19.52 33.02 48.65
CA PHE A 9 18.37 32.92 47.75
C PHE A 9 18.35 31.49 47.18
N LEU A 10 17.44 30.64 47.67
CA LEU A 10 17.02 29.46 46.90
C LEU A 10 15.98 29.92 45.89
N ALA A 11 16.41 30.09 44.63
CA ALA A 11 15.51 30.23 43.51
C ALA A 11 14.77 28.89 43.33
N ILE A 12 13.52 28.82 43.81
CA ILE A 12 12.59 27.76 43.46
C ILE A 12 12.17 28.03 42.01
N VAL A 13 12.93 27.47 41.07
CA VAL A 13 12.46 27.30 39.69
C VAL A 13 11.42 26.19 39.76
N GLY A 14 10.15 26.59 39.88
CA GLY A 14 9.01 25.69 39.68
C GLY A 14 9.05 25.15 38.27
N LEU A 15 9.56 23.93 38.12
CA LEU A 15 9.53 23.19 36.87
C LEU A 15 8.06 22.80 36.60
N LEU A 16 7.31 23.67 35.90
CA LEU A 16 6.11 23.25 35.21
C LEU A 16 6.56 22.30 34.10
N ILE A 17 6.64 21.00 34.42
CA ILE A 17 6.65 19.95 33.42
C ILE A 17 5.23 19.91 32.86
N CYS A 18 4.94 20.79 31.90
CA CYS A 18 3.81 20.61 31.00
C CYS A 18 4.14 19.37 30.18
N GLY A 19 3.58 18.23 30.59
CA GLY A 19 3.63 16.99 29.83
C GLY A 19 2.92 17.20 28.50
N LEU A 20 3.67 17.62 27.48
CA LEU A 20 3.28 17.45 26.09
C LEU A 20 3.27 15.95 25.81
N GLN A 21 2.18 15.28 26.19
CA GLN A 21 1.80 14.03 25.54
C GLN A 21 1.55 14.39 24.08
N ALA A 22 2.55 14.11 23.24
CA ALA A 22 2.33 13.99 21.82
C ALA A 22 1.20 12.96 21.65
N LYS A 23 0.00 13.44 21.29
CA LYS A 23 -1.06 12.56 20.80
C LYS A 23 -0.47 11.93 19.55
N GLY A 24 0.05 10.71 19.66
CA GLY A 24 0.37 9.91 18.50
C GLY A 24 -0.88 9.89 17.64
N GLN A 25 -0.80 10.38 16.40
CA GLN A 25 -1.91 10.26 15.48
C GLN A 25 -2.21 8.76 15.36
N THR A 26 -3.34 8.33 15.92
CA THR A 26 -3.89 7.02 15.62
C THR A 26 -4.30 7.08 14.17
N LEU A 27 -3.59 6.35 13.31
CA LEU A 27 -4.03 6.17 11.93
C LEU A 27 -5.46 5.61 11.96
N PRO A 28 -6.37 6.09 11.09
CA PRO A 28 -7.68 5.48 10.95
C PRO A 28 -7.52 3.98 10.74
N GLN A 29 -8.32 3.18 11.43
CA GLN A 29 -8.37 1.75 11.15
C GLN A 29 -9.16 1.56 9.86
N PHE A 30 -8.51 1.01 8.84
CA PHE A 30 -9.18 0.60 7.60
C PHE A 30 -9.75 -0.81 7.76
N GLY A 31 -11.01 -0.98 7.35
CA GLY A 31 -11.67 -2.28 7.33
C GLY A 31 -11.49 -3.00 6.00
N HIS A 32 -11.29 -2.25 4.92
CA HIS A 32 -11.13 -2.76 3.56
C HIS A 32 -9.95 -2.06 2.87
N VAL A 33 -8.90 -2.81 2.55
CA VAL A 33 -7.71 -2.31 1.85
C VAL A 33 -7.66 -2.93 0.47
N VAL A 34 -7.59 -2.11 -0.57
CA VAL A 34 -7.48 -2.54 -1.96
C VAL A 34 -6.17 -2.03 -2.55
N ILE A 35 -5.38 -2.94 -3.12
CA ILE A 35 -4.17 -2.60 -3.87
C ILE A 35 -4.41 -2.92 -5.34
N VAL A 36 -4.15 -1.96 -6.21
CA VAL A 36 -4.08 -2.14 -7.67
C VAL A 36 -2.62 -1.97 -8.09
N ALA A 37 -2.05 -3.04 -8.65
CA ALA A 37 -0.68 -3.08 -9.14
C ALA A 37 -0.62 -2.67 -10.62
N LEU A 38 0.08 -1.58 -10.91
CA LEU A 38 0.37 -1.09 -12.27
C LEU A 38 1.87 -1.18 -12.55
N GLU A 39 2.29 -0.98 -13.80
CA GLU A 39 3.62 -1.33 -14.27
C GLU A 39 4.42 -0.15 -14.84
N ASN A 40 5.73 -0.16 -14.58
CA ASN A 40 6.79 0.53 -15.33
C ASN A 40 6.59 2.03 -15.58
N ASN A 41 5.98 2.77 -14.64
CA ASN A 41 5.81 4.20 -14.78
C ASN A 41 6.14 4.96 -13.48
N GLY A 42 7.09 5.89 -13.60
CA GLY A 42 7.50 6.76 -12.51
C GLY A 42 6.62 8.00 -12.35
N TYR A 43 6.81 8.72 -11.25
CA TYR A 43 6.07 9.93 -10.88
C TYR A 43 5.99 10.94 -12.02
N SER A 44 7.11 11.20 -12.71
CA SER A 44 7.17 12.21 -13.76
C SER A 44 6.38 11.88 -15.02
N SER A 45 6.09 10.60 -15.29
CA SER A 45 5.23 10.21 -16.43
C SER A 45 3.75 10.18 -16.07
N VAL A 46 3.41 10.06 -14.77
CA VAL A 46 2.05 9.88 -14.27
C VAL A 46 1.45 11.16 -13.69
N ALA A 47 2.13 11.80 -12.73
CA ALA A 47 1.60 12.94 -12.00
C ALA A 47 1.51 14.19 -12.90
N GLY A 48 0.31 14.75 -13.03
CA GLY A 48 0.00 15.85 -13.95
C GLY A 48 -0.12 15.43 -15.41
N SER A 49 -0.05 14.14 -15.74
CA SER A 49 -0.12 13.64 -17.10
C SER A 49 -1.53 13.74 -17.69
N SER A 50 -1.65 14.32 -18.88
CA SER A 50 -2.90 14.34 -19.65
C SER A 50 -3.30 12.97 -20.19
N SER A 51 -2.39 11.99 -20.16
CA SER A 51 -2.68 10.60 -20.53
C SER A 51 -3.33 9.81 -19.40
N MET A 52 -3.36 10.34 -18.16
CA MET A 52 -4.05 9.71 -17.03
C MET A 52 -5.00 10.67 -16.32
N PRO A 53 -6.01 11.24 -17.01
CA PRO A 53 -6.91 12.23 -16.43
C PRO A 53 -7.72 11.69 -15.25
N TYR A 54 -8.14 10.42 -15.26
CA TYR A 54 -8.90 9.83 -14.16
C TYR A 54 -8.04 9.66 -12.91
N LEU A 55 -6.88 9.02 -13.01
CA LEU A 55 -5.97 8.86 -11.87
C LEU A 55 -5.53 10.22 -11.31
N ASN A 56 -5.26 11.21 -12.17
CA ASN A 56 -4.92 12.55 -11.72
C ASN A 56 -6.10 13.29 -11.06
N SER A 57 -7.34 12.97 -11.42
CA SER A 57 -8.52 13.48 -10.70
C SER A 57 -8.61 12.90 -9.28
N LEU A 58 -8.22 11.63 -9.09
CA LEU A 58 -8.12 11.03 -7.76
C LEU A 58 -6.98 11.66 -6.96
N ILE A 59 -5.81 11.83 -7.57
CA ILE A 59 -4.66 12.51 -6.95
C ILE A 59 -5.03 13.91 -6.45
N ALA A 60 -5.76 14.69 -7.25
CA ALA A 60 -6.18 16.04 -6.88
C ALA A 60 -7.19 16.07 -5.72
N LYS A 61 -7.99 15.00 -5.58
CA LYS A 61 -9.02 14.88 -4.54
C LYS A 61 -8.50 14.27 -3.25
N TYR A 62 -7.49 13.41 -3.33
CA TYR A 62 -7.00 12.60 -2.21
C TYR A 62 -5.49 12.78 -1.99
N GLY A 63 -4.77 11.71 -1.66
CA GLY A 63 -3.33 11.74 -1.38
C GLY A 63 -2.48 11.24 -2.54
N LEU A 64 -1.27 11.78 -2.65
CA LEU A 64 -0.21 11.28 -3.53
C LEU A 64 1.07 11.10 -2.72
N ALA A 65 1.64 9.90 -2.73
CA ALA A 65 2.96 9.68 -2.16
C ALA A 65 4.04 10.18 -3.14
N THR A 66 4.65 11.33 -2.84
CA THR A 66 5.66 11.96 -3.72
C THR A 66 7.09 11.45 -3.47
N ASN A 67 7.30 10.65 -2.43
CA ASN A 67 8.60 10.12 -2.03
C ASN A 67 8.55 8.60 -1.75
N TYR A 68 7.94 7.86 -2.66
CA TYR A 68 7.84 6.41 -2.61
C TYR A 68 8.73 5.83 -3.71
N ASN A 69 9.67 4.92 -3.45
CA ASN A 69 10.66 4.47 -4.44
C ASN A 69 10.61 2.95 -4.58
N ALA A 70 10.94 2.45 -5.77
CA ALA A 70 11.11 1.01 -6.00
C ALA A 70 12.27 0.47 -5.17
N ASP A 71 12.10 -0.73 -4.62
CA ASP A 71 13.13 -1.40 -3.84
C ASP A 71 14.17 -2.05 -4.77
N THR A 72 13.77 -2.44 -5.98
CA THR A 72 14.61 -3.18 -6.92
C THR A 72 14.17 -3.02 -8.37
N HIS A 73 14.93 -3.63 -9.28
CA HIS A 73 14.59 -3.88 -10.67
C HIS A 73 15.09 -5.28 -11.04
N PRO A 74 14.30 -6.14 -11.73
CA PRO A 74 12.98 -5.89 -12.33
C PRO A 74 11.79 -5.99 -11.36
N SER A 75 10.59 -5.68 -11.87
CA SER A 75 9.26 -5.65 -11.23
C SER A 75 8.98 -6.72 -10.18
N ILE A 76 9.29 -7.99 -10.47
CA ILE A 76 8.92 -9.14 -9.63
C ILE A 76 9.39 -8.98 -8.17
N GLY A 77 10.55 -8.38 -7.95
CA GLY A 77 11.09 -8.16 -6.62
C GLY A 77 10.35 -7.06 -5.84
N ASN A 78 9.80 -6.05 -6.51
CA ASN A 78 9.00 -4.99 -5.90
C ASN A 78 7.67 -5.57 -5.38
N TYR A 79 6.99 -6.40 -6.18
CA TYR A 79 5.76 -7.07 -5.75
C TYR A 79 5.94 -8.03 -4.58
N PHE A 80 7.05 -8.79 -4.57
CA PHE A 80 7.39 -9.59 -3.39
C PHE A 80 7.67 -8.71 -2.18
N THR A 81 8.24 -7.51 -2.37
CA THR A 81 8.44 -6.58 -1.25
C THR A 81 7.11 -6.03 -0.72
N TRP A 82 6.12 -5.76 -1.58
CA TRP A 82 4.79 -5.31 -1.15
C TRP A 82 4.05 -6.37 -0.34
N THR A 83 4.24 -7.65 -0.67
CA THR A 83 3.51 -8.75 -0.03
C THR A 83 4.24 -9.42 1.12
N THR A 84 5.57 -9.48 1.08
CA THR A 84 6.41 -10.20 2.07
C THR A 84 7.36 -9.29 2.84
N GLY A 85 7.52 -8.03 2.41
CA GLY A 85 8.50 -7.11 2.95
C GLY A 85 9.95 -7.41 2.55
N GLN A 86 10.18 -8.31 1.58
CA GLN A 86 11.51 -8.73 1.12
C GLN A 86 11.56 -8.91 -0.40
N ILE A 87 12.73 -8.62 -0.97
CA ILE A 87 13.04 -9.01 -2.35
C ILE A 87 13.40 -10.50 -2.36
N LEU A 88 12.50 -11.35 -2.84
CA LEU A 88 12.72 -12.80 -2.87
C LEU A 88 13.41 -13.27 -4.16
N THR A 89 13.20 -12.56 -5.26
CA THR A 89 13.84 -12.81 -6.55
C THR A 89 13.79 -11.56 -7.43
N ASN A 90 14.70 -11.49 -8.39
CA ASN A 90 14.77 -10.50 -9.48
C ASN A 90 14.84 -11.22 -10.84
N ASP A 91 14.42 -12.49 -10.87
CA ASP A 91 14.44 -13.35 -12.06
C ASP A 91 13.01 -13.50 -12.60
N ASP A 92 12.70 -12.76 -13.67
CA ASP A 92 11.39 -12.75 -14.32
C ASP A 92 11.01 -14.08 -14.98
N SER A 93 11.95 -15.04 -15.08
CA SER A 93 11.64 -16.39 -15.55
C SER A 93 10.95 -17.25 -14.50
N LYS A 94 10.90 -16.79 -13.24
CA LYS A 94 10.21 -17.52 -12.17
C LYS A 94 8.70 -17.58 -12.41
N THR A 95 8.14 -18.69 -11.97
CA THR A 95 6.71 -19.01 -12.01
C THR A 95 6.32 -19.64 -10.68
N PRO A 96 5.03 -19.71 -10.33
CA PRO A 96 4.60 -20.40 -9.11
C PRO A 96 5.06 -21.87 -9.02
N SER A 97 5.29 -22.54 -10.16
CA SER A 97 5.78 -23.93 -10.20
C SER A 97 7.30 -24.04 -10.00
N SER A 98 8.08 -23.08 -10.52
CA SER A 98 9.53 -23.08 -10.42
C SER A 98 10.06 -22.36 -9.18
N PHE A 99 9.23 -21.52 -8.56
CA PHE A 99 9.56 -20.72 -7.38
C PHE A 99 8.38 -20.63 -6.40
N PRO A 100 7.92 -21.75 -5.82
CA PRO A 100 6.91 -21.71 -4.77
C PRO A 100 7.48 -20.99 -3.53
N VAL A 101 6.71 -20.03 -3.00
CA VAL A 101 7.11 -19.16 -1.88
C VAL A 101 6.35 -19.60 -0.63
N SER A 102 7.02 -19.77 0.50
CA SER A 102 6.38 -20.10 1.79
C SER A 102 6.68 -19.05 2.87
N GLN A 103 7.31 -17.94 2.48
CA GLN A 103 7.59 -16.82 3.33
C GLN A 103 6.30 -16.20 3.87
N ASP A 104 6.41 -15.63 5.06
CA ASP A 104 5.33 -14.87 5.69
C ASP A 104 4.94 -13.70 4.78
N ASN A 105 3.64 -13.49 4.64
CA ASN A 105 3.09 -12.55 3.67
C ASN A 105 1.77 -11.98 4.15
N ILE A 106 1.37 -10.86 3.54
CA ILE A 106 0.19 -10.11 3.96
C ILE A 106 -1.09 -10.95 3.94
N ALA A 107 -1.30 -11.80 2.94
CA ALA A 107 -2.47 -12.67 2.84
C ALA A 107 -2.50 -13.71 3.97
N HIS A 108 -1.36 -14.32 4.28
CA HIS A 108 -1.24 -15.25 5.41
C HIS A 108 -1.53 -14.55 6.76
N GLU A 109 -0.98 -13.36 6.98
CA GLU A 109 -1.23 -12.58 8.20
C GLU A 109 -2.71 -12.16 8.34
N ILE A 110 -3.39 -11.90 7.22
CA ILE A 110 -4.85 -11.62 7.21
C ILE A 110 -5.67 -12.86 7.60
N GLU A 111 -5.28 -14.05 7.12
CA GLU A 111 -5.90 -15.32 7.51
C GLU A 111 -5.71 -15.60 9.01
N LEU A 112 -4.50 -15.40 9.52
CA LEU A 112 -4.19 -15.56 10.95
C LEU A 112 -4.99 -14.58 11.82
N ALA A 113 -5.31 -13.40 11.30
CA ALA A 113 -6.16 -12.41 11.95
C ALA A 113 -7.68 -12.74 11.86
N GLY A 114 -8.06 -13.84 11.21
CA GLY A 114 -9.47 -14.22 11.02
C GLY A 114 -10.24 -13.30 10.07
N LYS A 115 -9.52 -12.59 9.19
CA LYS A 115 -10.07 -11.63 8.23
C LYS A 115 -10.13 -12.23 6.83
N THR A 116 -10.93 -11.62 5.96
CA THR A 116 -11.09 -12.08 4.57
C THR A 116 -10.09 -11.40 3.65
N TRP A 117 -9.59 -12.13 2.66
CA TRP A 117 -8.81 -11.57 1.57
C TRP A 117 -9.13 -12.28 0.26
N LYS A 118 -8.90 -11.59 -0.85
CA LYS A 118 -8.86 -12.21 -2.19
C LYS A 118 -7.84 -11.53 -3.09
N ASP A 119 -7.37 -12.31 -4.04
CA ASP A 119 -6.59 -11.87 -5.18
C ASP A 119 -7.47 -11.95 -6.44
N TYR A 120 -7.39 -10.93 -7.29
CA TYR A 120 -8.24 -10.71 -8.44
C TYR A 120 -7.42 -10.38 -9.70
N PRO A 121 -6.69 -11.35 -10.28
CA PRO A 121 -6.04 -11.19 -11.57
C PRO A 121 -7.03 -11.06 -12.72
N GLU A 122 -6.80 -10.07 -13.57
CA GLU A 122 -7.44 -9.95 -14.87
C GLU A 122 -6.74 -10.86 -15.88
N LYS A 123 -7.30 -12.04 -16.10
CA LYS A 123 -6.74 -13.06 -17.00
C LYS A 123 -7.27 -12.95 -18.44
N THR A 124 -8.05 -11.92 -18.75
CA THR A 124 -8.42 -11.59 -20.12
C THR A 124 -7.27 -10.84 -20.77
N GLY A 125 -6.83 -11.27 -21.96
CA GLY A 125 -5.62 -10.72 -22.59
C GLY A 125 -4.33 -11.39 -22.10
N THR A 126 -3.18 -10.71 -22.27
CA THR A 126 -1.89 -11.20 -21.79
C THR A 126 -1.76 -10.94 -20.30
N TYR A 127 -1.76 -11.98 -19.48
CA TYR A 127 -1.55 -11.88 -18.03
C TYR A 127 -0.15 -12.33 -17.65
N TYR A 128 0.55 -11.49 -16.90
CA TYR A 128 1.89 -11.76 -16.40
C TYR A 128 1.85 -12.18 -14.93
N VAL A 129 1.96 -13.48 -14.68
CA VAL A 129 1.94 -14.01 -13.31
C VAL A 129 3.02 -13.41 -12.41
N ARG A 130 4.15 -12.95 -12.96
CA ARG A 130 5.20 -12.24 -12.22
C ARG A 130 4.77 -10.87 -11.65
N HIS A 131 3.65 -10.30 -12.11
CA HIS A 131 3.06 -9.08 -11.53
C HIS A 131 2.11 -9.40 -10.35
N ASP A 132 1.89 -10.69 -10.07
CA ASP A 132 0.93 -11.17 -9.07
C ASP A 132 1.63 -12.09 -8.03
N PRO A 133 2.23 -11.50 -6.99
CA PRO A 133 3.06 -12.24 -6.04
C PRO A 133 2.25 -13.26 -5.22
N LEU A 134 0.94 -13.07 -5.03
CA LEU A 134 0.10 -13.98 -4.24
C LEU A 134 -0.10 -15.34 -4.93
N GLN A 135 0.07 -15.40 -6.25
CA GLN A 135 0.05 -16.67 -7.00
C GLN A 135 1.18 -17.61 -6.58
N TYR A 136 2.32 -17.08 -6.12
CA TYR A 136 3.51 -17.85 -5.73
C TYR A 136 3.40 -18.45 -4.31
N MET A 137 2.56 -17.87 -3.45
CA MET A 137 2.51 -18.19 -2.01
C MET A 137 1.89 -19.57 -1.76
N THR A 138 2.54 -20.45 -1.01
CA THR A 138 2.09 -21.83 -0.75
C THR A 138 1.43 -22.00 0.61
N ASN A 139 1.56 -21.00 1.49
CA ASN A 139 1.08 -20.97 2.87
C ASN A 139 -0.24 -20.19 3.04
N ILE A 140 -1.04 -20.05 1.98
CA ILE A 140 -2.30 -19.30 1.99
C ILE A 140 -3.45 -20.16 1.45
N ASN A 141 -4.69 -19.79 1.76
CA ASN A 141 -5.86 -20.43 1.20
C ASN A 141 -6.02 -20.12 -0.29
N LYS A 142 -5.66 -21.10 -1.12
CA LYS A 142 -5.71 -20.98 -2.58
C LYS A 142 -7.11 -20.75 -3.16
N THR A 143 -8.19 -20.99 -2.41
CA THR A 143 -9.56 -20.68 -2.89
C THR A 143 -9.81 -19.18 -3.03
N ASN A 144 -8.97 -18.34 -2.42
CA ASN A 144 -9.09 -16.88 -2.49
C ASN A 144 -8.43 -16.27 -3.75
N LEU A 145 -7.74 -17.08 -4.56
CA LEU A 145 -7.22 -16.68 -5.86
C LEU A 145 -8.36 -16.74 -6.90
N SER A 146 -9.00 -15.60 -7.16
CA SER A 146 -10.23 -15.50 -7.95
C SER A 146 -10.00 -14.71 -9.24
N ASN A 147 -10.77 -14.96 -10.29
CA ASN A 147 -10.67 -14.11 -11.49
C ASN A 147 -11.21 -12.71 -11.21
N PHE A 148 -10.73 -11.71 -11.96
CA PHE A 148 -11.16 -10.32 -11.80
C PHE A 148 -12.67 -10.08 -11.89
N THR A 149 -13.43 -10.89 -12.64
CA THR A 149 -14.90 -10.79 -12.68
C THR A 149 -15.56 -11.01 -11.31
N GLN A 150 -14.90 -11.73 -10.40
CA GLN A 150 -15.36 -11.91 -9.03
C GLN A 150 -15.28 -10.61 -8.23
N PHE A 151 -14.34 -9.70 -8.53
CA PHE A 151 -14.22 -8.41 -7.85
C PHE A 151 -15.49 -7.57 -8.03
N GLN A 152 -15.99 -7.48 -9.26
CA GLN A 152 -17.23 -6.75 -9.57
C GLN A 152 -18.45 -7.38 -8.86
N THR A 153 -18.47 -8.72 -8.79
CA THR A 153 -19.53 -9.46 -8.08
C THR A 153 -19.49 -9.20 -6.57
N ASP A 154 -18.30 -9.27 -5.96
CA ASP A 154 -18.12 -9.01 -4.52
C ASP A 154 -18.47 -7.55 -4.18
N LEU A 155 -18.05 -6.60 -5.00
CA LEU A 155 -18.37 -5.18 -4.83
C LEU A 155 -19.87 -4.92 -4.91
N GLY A 156 -20.55 -5.46 -5.94
CA GLY A 156 -22.01 -5.30 -6.12
C GLY A 156 -22.84 -5.94 -4.99
N ASN A 157 -22.32 -7.00 -4.39
CA ASN A 157 -22.96 -7.70 -3.27
C ASN A 157 -22.60 -7.12 -1.89
N HIS A 158 -21.86 -6.00 -1.82
CA HIS A 158 -21.36 -5.43 -0.55
C HIS A 158 -20.55 -6.45 0.27
N ALA A 159 -19.78 -7.29 -0.43
CA ALA A 159 -18.99 -8.39 0.11
C ALA A 159 -17.49 -8.23 -0.19
N LEU A 160 -17.02 -6.97 -0.28
CA LEU A 160 -15.61 -6.69 -0.48
C LEU A 160 -14.78 -7.31 0.66
N PRO A 161 -13.69 -8.06 0.37
CA PRO A 161 -12.83 -8.59 1.42
C PRO A 161 -12.11 -7.50 2.21
N ASN A 162 -11.63 -7.84 3.42
CA ASN A 162 -10.80 -6.91 4.20
C ASN A 162 -9.51 -6.52 3.46
N PHE A 163 -9.01 -7.39 2.59
CA PHE A 163 -7.90 -7.12 1.69
C PHE A 163 -8.15 -7.65 0.29
N SER A 164 -7.99 -6.77 -0.70
CA SER A 164 -8.13 -7.11 -2.10
C SER A 164 -6.85 -6.75 -2.85
N TRP A 165 -6.25 -7.73 -3.50
CA TRP A 165 -5.17 -7.51 -4.45
C TRP A 165 -5.72 -7.60 -5.86
N ILE A 166 -5.44 -6.61 -6.69
CA ILE A 166 -5.92 -6.53 -8.07
C ILE A 166 -4.70 -6.39 -8.99
N THR A 167 -4.58 -7.33 -9.93
CA THR A 167 -3.53 -7.34 -10.94
C THR A 167 -4.19 -7.26 -12.32
N PRO A 168 -4.19 -6.10 -13.00
CA PRO A 168 -4.68 -5.99 -14.37
C PRO A 168 -3.85 -6.84 -15.35
N ASN A 169 -4.34 -7.02 -16.56
CA ASN A 169 -3.55 -7.64 -17.63
C ASN A 169 -2.45 -6.66 -18.11
N GLY A 170 -1.52 -7.16 -18.93
CA GLY A 170 -0.36 -6.41 -19.42
C GLY A 170 -0.68 -5.12 -20.20
N CYS A 171 -1.88 -4.96 -20.76
CA CYS A 171 -2.26 -3.68 -21.36
C CYS A 171 -2.89 -2.73 -20.35
N ASP A 172 -3.69 -3.28 -19.44
CA ASP A 172 -4.46 -2.51 -18.47
C ASP A 172 -3.63 -2.12 -17.23
N ASP A 173 -2.46 -2.72 -17.02
CA ASP A 173 -1.45 -2.32 -16.03
C ASP A 173 -0.46 -1.26 -16.57
N ALA A 174 -0.53 -0.92 -17.86
CA ALA A 174 0.39 -0.06 -18.61
C ALA A 174 1.77 -0.64 -18.98
N HIS A 175 1.94 -1.97 -18.91
CA HIS A 175 3.18 -2.64 -19.32
C HIS A 175 3.34 -2.70 -20.85
N ASP A 176 2.33 -3.20 -21.55
CA ASP A 176 2.29 -3.45 -22.99
C ASP A 176 1.58 -2.34 -23.77
N CYS A 177 0.71 -1.60 -23.09
CA CYS A 177 -0.08 -0.50 -23.64
C CYS A 177 0.26 0.83 -22.97
N GLY A 178 -0.19 1.95 -23.55
CA GLY A 178 0.07 3.27 -23.00
C GLY A 178 -0.79 3.62 -21.77
N LEU A 179 -0.34 4.62 -21.02
CA LEU A 179 -1.00 5.15 -19.81
C LEU A 179 -2.50 5.46 -19.98
N SER A 180 -2.95 5.87 -21.18
CA SER A 180 -4.37 6.14 -21.44
C SER A 180 -5.25 4.90 -21.42
N THR A 181 -4.70 3.74 -21.77
CA THR A 181 -5.40 2.45 -21.69
C THR A 181 -5.60 2.09 -20.22
N ALA A 182 -4.54 2.09 -19.43
CA ALA A 182 -4.61 1.86 -17.99
C ALA A 182 -5.52 2.85 -17.27
N ASP A 183 -5.48 4.15 -17.60
CA ASP A 183 -6.38 5.14 -17.00
C ASP A 183 -7.87 4.88 -17.33
N SER A 184 -8.15 4.47 -18.58
CA SER A 184 -9.50 4.08 -18.99
C SER A 184 -9.98 2.82 -18.26
N TRP A 185 -9.08 1.86 -18.05
CA TRP A 185 -9.36 0.67 -17.27
C TRP A 185 -9.63 0.99 -15.81
N LEU A 186 -8.79 1.81 -15.17
CA LEU A 186 -9.00 2.30 -13.80
C LEU A 186 -10.35 3.01 -13.67
N LYS A 187 -10.68 3.90 -14.60
CA LYS A 187 -11.97 4.59 -14.61
C LYS A 187 -13.15 3.64 -14.74
N THR A 188 -13.02 2.59 -15.55
CA THR A 188 -14.12 1.66 -15.80
C THR A 188 -14.31 0.68 -14.64
N ASN A 189 -13.20 0.17 -14.10
CA ASN A 189 -13.22 -0.97 -13.21
C ASN A 189 -13.00 -0.61 -11.72
N ILE A 190 -12.32 0.50 -11.44
CA ILE A 190 -11.99 0.93 -10.07
C ILE A 190 -12.86 2.11 -9.60
N ASP A 191 -13.33 2.98 -10.50
CA ASP A 191 -14.26 4.06 -10.12
C ASP A 191 -15.53 3.58 -9.40
N PRO A 192 -16.16 2.43 -9.77
CA PRO A 192 -17.27 1.88 -9.00
C PRO A 192 -16.92 1.62 -7.52
N LEU A 193 -15.68 1.21 -7.22
CA LEU A 193 -15.19 1.05 -5.84
C LEU A 193 -15.08 2.42 -5.15
N VAL A 194 -14.48 3.41 -5.82
CA VAL A 194 -14.33 4.77 -5.27
C VAL A 194 -15.69 5.43 -5.00
N GLN A 195 -16.71 5.09 -5.78
CA GLN A 195 -18.08 5.58 -5.58
C GLN A 195 -18.89 4.78 -4.54
N SER A 196 -18.42 3.59 -4.17
CA SER A 196 -19.12 2.71 -3.23
C SER A 196 -19.13 3.25 -1.79
N THR A 197 -20.01 2.68 -0.96
CA THR A 197 -20.14 3.05 0.46
C THR A 197 -18.85 2.90 1.26
N TYR A 198 -17.92 2.04 0.83
CA TYR A 198 -16.60 1.88 1.45
C TYR A 198 -15.76 3.17 1.40
N PHE A 199 -15.97 4.04 0.39
CA PHE A 199 -15.20 5.27 0.16
C PHE A 199 -16.01 6.57 0.33
N GLN A 200 -17.29 6.46 0.68
CA GLN A 200 -18.14 7.60 1.06
C GLN A 200 -17.97 7.96 2.55
N PRO A 201 -18.48 9.13 3.02
CA PRO A 201 -18.44 9.48 4.43
C PRO A 201 -18.98 8.37 5.34
N GLY A 202 -18.17 7.94 6.31
CA GLY A 202 -18.48 6.82 7.20
C GLY A 202 -17.97 5.46 6.73
N GLY A 203 -17.43 5.37 5.51
CA GLY A 203 -16.71 4.19 5.02
C GLY A 203 -15.34 4.01 5.68
N ASP A 204 -14.75 2.84 5.48
CA ASP A 204 -13.49 2.39 6.06
C ASP A 204 -12.50 1.86 5.01
N GLY A 205 -12.71 2.25 3.74
CA GLY A 205 -11.92 1.85 2.60
C GLY A 205 -10.60 2.60 2.48
N LEU A 206 -9.57 1.87 2.07
CA LEU A 206 -8.29 2.39 1.60
C LEU A 206 -8.00 1.79 0.22
N LEU A 207 -7.82 2.64 -0.78
CA LEU A 207 -7.37 2.22 -2.11
C LEU A 207 -5.97 2.77 -2.33
N ILE A 208 -5.07 1.86 -2.74
CA ILE A 208 -3.71 2.16 -3.15
C ILE A 208 -3.61 1.75 -4.61
N VAL A 209 -3.45 2.72 -5.50
CA VAL A 209 -3.07 2.47 -6.90
C VAL A 209 -1.61 2.84 -7.03
N SER A 210 -0.75 1.89 -7.37
CA SER A 210 0.69 2.12 -7.47
C SER A 210 1.30 1.43 -8.66
N PHE A 211 2.29 2.10 -9.24
CA PHE A 211 3.21 1.52 -10.21
C PHE A 211 4.35 0.83 -9.45
N ASP A 212 4.87 -0.27 -9.98
CA ASP A 212 5.88 -1.11 -9.33
C ASP A 212 7.31 -0.55 -9.40
N GLU A 213 7.66 0.11 -10.50
CA GLU A 213 8.94 0.77 -10.76
C GLU A 213 8.86 1.82 -11.88
N ASP A 214 9.97 2.52 -12.16
CA ASP A 214 10.05 3.47 -13.28
C ASP A 214 10.53 2.80 -14.58
N SER A 215 10.21 3.39 -15.73
CA SER A 215 10.57 2.86 -17.05
C SER A 215 12.07 2.94 -17.40
N SER A 216 12.92 3.46 -16.51
CA SER A 216 14.33 3.70 -16.82
C SER A 216 15.24 2.52 -16.49
N GLY A 217 14.73 1.48 -15.81
CA GLY A 217 15.50 0.31 -15.38
C GLY A 217 16.65 0.65 -14.41
N ALA A 218 16.67 1.87 -13.86
CA ALA A 218 17.73 2.35 -13.00
C ALA A 218 17.57 1.77 -11.58
N ARG A 219 18.53 0.94 -11.15
CA ARG A 219 18.57 0.38 -9.79
C ARG A 219 18.42 1.46 -8.72
N ALA A 220 17.34 1.39 -7.93
CA ALA A 220 17.15 1.82 -6.52
C ALA A 220 17.71 3.17 -6.02
N ALA A 221 18.25 4.05 -6.87
CA ALA A 221 18.95 5.27 -6.46
C ALA A 221 18.49 6.53 -7.23
N SER A 222 17.31 6.47 -7.82
CA SER A 222 16.65 7.63 -8.42
C SER A 222 15.60 8.14 -7.41
N PRO A 223 15.69 9.37 -6.89
CA PRO A 223 14.72 9.94 -5.94
C PRO A 223 13.39 10.30 -6.62
N ARG A 224 12.97 9.51 -7.62
CA ARG A 224 11.88 9.80 -8.54
C ARG A 224 10.76 8.84 -8.21
N GLY A 225 9.81 9.34 -7.44
CA GLY A 225 8.84 8.51 -6.77
C GLY A 225 8.01 7.63 -7.72
N GLN A 226 7.36 6.61 -7.19
CA GLN A 226 6.21 5.97 -7.78
C GLN A 226 4.99 6.84 -7.49
N ALA A 227 4.06 6.91 -8.44
CA ALA A 227 2.77 7.52 -8.17
C ALA A 227 1.90 6.52 -7.40
N ALA A 228 1.90 6.62 -6.07
CA ALA A 228 0.86 5.98 -5.26
C ALA A 228 -0.28 6.98 -5.04
N ALA A 229 -1.37 6.82 -5.77
CA ALA A 229 -2.60 7.53 -5.46
C ALA A 229 -3.27 6.81 -4.31
N VAL A 230 -3.50 7.53 -3.22
CA VAL A 230 -4.16 6.99 -2.04
C VAL A 230 -5.49 7.67 -1.87
N THR A 231 -6.58 6.92 -1.98
CA THR A 231 -7.93 7.44 -1.74
C THR A 231 -8.43 6.96 -0.39
N SER A 232 -9.04 7.87 0.36
CA SER A 232 -9.63 7.61 1.67
C SER A 232 -10.85 8.52 1.88
N PRO A 233 -11.82 8.13 2.74
CA PRO A 233 -13.03 8.92 2.96
C PRO A 233 -12.74 10.34 3.46
N PRO A 234 -13.63 11.33 3.19
CA PRO A 234 -13.40 12.76 3.46
C PRO A 234 -13.14 13.17 4.92
N SER A 235 -13.28 12.27 5.89
CA SER A 235 -12.95 12.50 7.31
C SER A 235 -11.49 12.21 7.67
N SER A 236 -10.68 11.74 6.71
CA SER A 236 -9.26 11.40 6.91
C SER A 236 -8.33 12.44 6.31
N SER A 237 -8.34 13.67 6.85
CA SER A 237 -7.34 14.70 6.55
C SER A 237 -5.94 14.38 7.13
N ALA A 238 -5.63 13.10 7.33
CA ALA A 238 -4.33 12.66 7.80
C ALA A 238 -3.43 12.43 6.57
N PRO A 239 -2.24 13.04 6.49
CA PRO A 239 -1.26 12.65 5.49
C PRO A 239 -0.98 11.15 5.67
N ILE A 240 -1.25 10.36 4.63
CA ILE A 240 -0.96 8.93 4.64
C ILE A 240 0.56 8.79 4.48
N LEU A 241 1.23 8.81 5.63
CA LEU A 241 2.66 8.59 5.76
C LEU A 241 2.90 7.07 5.62
N PHE A 242 3.35 6.62 4.45
CA PHE A 242 3.96 5.30 4.31
C PHE A 242 5.28 5.30 5.10
N ARG A 243 5.19 4.92 6.38
CA ARG A 243 6.37 4.73 7.23
C ARG A 243 6.77 3.26 7.12
N ARG A 244 7.97 3.04 6.56
CA ARG A 244 8.69 1.76 6.48
C ARG A 244 8.39 0.86 7.69
N VAL A 245 7.71 -0.27 7.46
CA VAL A 245 7.69 -1.37 8.43
C VAL A 245 9.06 -2.03 8.34
N SER A 246 10.04 -1.50 9.06
CA SER A 246 11.28 -2.22 9.30
C SER A 246 10.94 -3.41 10.18
N SER A 247 11.19 -4.61 9.67
CA SER A 247 11.12 -5.86 10.41
C SER A 247 11.98 -5.79 11.68
N ARG A 248 11.34 -5.49 12.81
CA ARG A 248 11.84 -5.85 14.14
C ARG A 248 10.76 -6.63 14.88
N LYS A 249 10.52 -7.88 14.45
CA LYS A 249 10.07 -8.91 15.39
C LYS A 249 11.29 -9.27 16.25
N ALA A 250 11.44 -8.58 17.38
CA ALA A 250 12.19 -9.05 18.54
C ALA A 250 11.69 -8.32 19.79
N ALA A 251 10.44 -8.60 20.17
CA ALA A 251 9.98 -8.39 21.54
C ALA A 251 9.46 -9.74 22.04
N MET A 252 10.42 -10.61 22.35
CA MET A 252 10.17 -11.78 23.19
C MET A 252 9.77 -11.25 24.57
N SER A 253 8.53 -11.53 24.92
CA SER A 253 8.00 -11.50 26.28
C SER A 253 9.02 -12.04 27.28
N THR A 254 9.40 -11.22 28.25
CA THR A 254 9.51 -11.67 29.64
C THR A 254 8.99 -10.56 30.55
N ARG A 255 7.87 -10.85 31.20
CA ARG A 255 7.41 -10.18 32.42
C ARG A 255 8.43 -10.45 33.52
N THR A 256 8.74 -9.46 34.36
CA THR A 256 8.46 -9.48 35.82
C THR A 256 8.78 -8.12 36.45
N CYS A 257 7.91 -7.72 37.37
CA CYS A 257 7.96 -6.62 38.37
C CYS A 257 8.88 -5.43 38.17
#